data_AF-A0A1I1EN01-F1
#
_entry.id   AF-A0A1I1EN01-F1
#
_cell.length_a   1.000
_cell.length_b   1.000
_cell.length_c   1.000
_cell.angle_alpha   90.00
_cell.angle_beta   90.00
_cell.angle_gamma   90.00
#
_symmetry.space_group_name_H-M   'P 1'
#
loop_
_entity.id
_entity.type
_entity.pdbx_description
1 polymer ?
#
loop_
_entity_poly.entity_id
_entity_poly.type
_entity_poly.pdbx_seq_one_letter_code
_entity_poly.pdbx_strand_id
1 'polypeptide(L)' 'MARRYAGDVRWGWTCPRCNAETTVTRDPSSETFRWECDREDCETLGFGFRSRRAARIGLREFAEEYRDVYR' A
#
# COMPACT_ATOMS: atom_id res chain seq x y z
N MET A 1 21.61 4.71 -16.15
CA MET A 1 20.13 4.72 -16.28
C MET A 1 19.58 3.44 -15.67
N ALA A 2 19.20 3.47 -14.40
CA ALA A 2 18.61 2.30 -13.74
C ALA A 2 17.22 2.06 -14.32
N ARG A 3 17.01 0.88 -14.93
CA ARG A 3 15.71 0.42 -15.42
C ARG A 3 14.75 0.39 -14.23
N ARG A 4 13.78 1.32 -14.19
CA ARG A 4 12.66 1.30 -13.25
C ARG A 4 11.97 -0.06 -13.39
N TYR A 5 12.05 -0.87 -12.34
CA TYR A 5 11.45 -2.19 -12.32
C TYR A 5 9.94 -2.01 -12.47
N ALA A 6 9.39 -2.48 -13.59
CA ALA A 6 7.94 -2.47 -13.84
C ALA A 6 7.28 -3.59 -13.03
N GLY A 7 7.41 -3.55 -11.70
CA GLY A 7 6.60 -4.37 -10.80
C GLY A 7 5.20 -3.79 -10.75
N ASP A 8 4.24 -4.39 -11.46
CA ASP A 8 2.80 -4.11 -11.31
C ASP A 8 2.36 -2.63 -11.52
N VAL A 9 2.61 -2.07 -12.71
CA VAL A 9 2.01 -0.79 -13.19
C VAL A 9 0.48 -0.86 -13.44
N ARG A 10 -0.25 -1.73 -12.73
CA ARG A 10 -1.73 -1.75 -12.78
C ARG A 10 -2.26 -0.92 -11.61
N TRP A 11 -2.41 0.38 -11.88
CA TRP A 11 -3.12 1.39 -11.08
C TRP A 11 -2.41 1.74 -9.76
N GLY A 12 -1.74 2.90 -9.76
CA GLY A 12 -0.93 3.40 -8.65
C GLY A 12 -1.66 3.37 -7.32
N TRP A 13 -1.12 2.58 -6.40
CA TRP A 13 -1.53 2.51 -5.02
C TRP A 13 -0.72 3.57 -4.28
N THR A 14 -1.21 4.80 -4.20
CA THR A 14 -0.49 5.87 -3.48
C THR A 14 -0.91 5.91 -2.03
N CYS A 15 0.03 6.26 -1.15
CA CYS A 15 -0.23 6.48 0.26
C CYS A 15 -1.16 7.69 0.42
N PRO A 16 -2.32 7.59 1.10
CA PRO A 16 -3.23 8.72 1.24
C PRO A 16 -2.68 9.84 2.12
N ARG A 17 -1.68 9.55 2.98
CA ARG A 17 -1.04 10.55 3.85
C ARG A 17 -0.08 11.44 3.10
N CYS A 18 0.71 10.85 2.21
CA CYS A 18 1.94 11.46 1.71
C CYS A 18 2.09 11.40 0.18
N ASN A 19 1.13 10.75 -0.48
CA ASN A 19 1.01 10.51 -1.92
C ASN A 19 2.21 9.80 -2.58
N ALA A 20 3.09 9.18 -1.78
CA ALA A 20 4.16 8.32 -2.28
C ALA A 20 3.61 6.99 -2.78
N GLU A 21 4.44 6.23 -3.48
CA GLU A 21 4.10 4.86 -3.89
C GLU A 21 3.95 3.94 -2.67
N THR A 22 2.98 3.03 -2.74
CA THR A 22 2.72 2.01 -1.72
C THR A 22 2.88 0.64 -2.37
N THR A 23 3.78 -0.17 -1.82
CA THR A 23 4.02 -1.51 -2.32
C THR A 23 3.18 -2.54 -1.57
N VAL A 24 2.51 -3.43 -2.31
CA VAL A 24 1.80 -4.59 -1.72
C VAL A 24 2.66 -5.84 -1.85
N THR A 25 3.07 -6.41 -0.71
CA THR A 25 3.94 -7.59 -0.64
C THR A 25 3.29 -8.73 0.17
N ARG A 26 3.78 -9.95 -0.01
CA ARG A 26 3.47 -11.07 0.88
C ARG A 26 4.38 -10.97 2.09
N ASP A 27 3.80 -11.07 3.28
CA ASP A 27 4.54 -11.13 4.53
C ASP A 27 5.17 -12.53 4.69
N PRO A 28 6.50 -12.62 4.79
CA PRO A 28 7.18 -13.92 4.84
C PRO A 28 6.97 -14.64 6.17
N SER A 29 6.63 -13.93 7.24
CA SER A 29 6.44 -14.47 8.59
C SER A 29 5.05 -15.04 8.87
N SER A 30 4.02 -14.56 8.18
CA SER A 30 2.61 -14.86 8.53
C SER A 30 1.79 -15.45 7.39
N GLU A 31 2.38 -15.69 6.22
CA GLU A 31 1.70 -16.05 4.98
C GLU A 31 0.63 -15.04 4.50
N THR A 32 0.45 -13.93 5.22
CA THR A 32 -0.49 -12.86 4.89
C THR A 32 0.10 -11.89 3.88
N PHE A 33 -0.67 -10.89 3.50
CA PHE A 33 -0.25 -9.78 2.65
C PHE A 33 -0.27 -8.49 3.46
N ARG A 34 0.63 -7.58 3.08
CA ARG A 34 0.73 -6.24 3.64
C ARG A 34 0.94 -5.21 2.54
N TRP A 35 0.57 -3.98 2.82
CA TRP A 35 0.94 -2.82 2.04
C TRP A 35 1.68 -1.83 2.91
N GLU A 36 2.75 -1.24 2.39
CA GLU A 36 3.62 -0.31 3.12
C GLU A 36 3.95 0.86 2.19
N CYS A 37 3.90 2.06 2.74
CA CYS A 37 4.34 3.26 2.05
C CYS A 37 5.85 3.20 1.86
N ASP A 38 6.33 3.41 0.62
CA ASP A 38 7.76 3.32 0.31
C ASP A 38 8.60 4.49 0.86
N ARG A 39 7.92 5.49 1.45
CA ARG A 39 8.57 6.69 2.02
C ARG A 39 9.02 6.43 3.46
N GLU A 40 10.32 6.61 3.73
CA GLU A 40 10.95 6.30 5.03
C GLU A 40 10.37 7.09 6.22
N ASP A 41 9.91 8.33 6.01
CA ASP A 41 9.26 9.18 7.01
C ASP A 41 7.74 8.95 7.11
N CYS A 42 7.19 7.93 6.43
CA CYS A 42 5.77 7.64 6.42
C CYS A 42 5.47 6.25 6.98
N GLU A 43 5.00 6.20 8.22
CA GLU A 43 4.66 4.97 8.95
C GLU A 43 3.31 4.34 8.51
N THR A 44 2.87 4.62 7.28
CA THR A 44 1.57 4.16 6.77
C THR A 44 1.69 2.73 6.28
N LEU A 45 1.14 1.80 7.07
CA LEU A 45 1.21 0.36 6.88
C LEU A 45 -0.18 -0.26 7.10
N GLY A 46 -0.51 -1.28 6.32
CA GLY A 46 -1.60 -2.21 6.62
C GLY A 46 -1.15 -3.65 6.43
N PHE A 47 -1.52 -4.55 7.35
CA PHE A 47 -1.07 -5.94 7.36
C PHE A 47 -2.21 -6.91 7.75
N GLY A 48 -1.95 -8.22 7.63
CA GLY A 48 -2.91 -9.26 8.01
C GLY A 48 -3.93 -9.62 6.94
N PHE A 49 -3.70 -9.22 5.68
CA PHE A 49 -4.63 -9.49 4.60
C PHE A 49 -4.47 -10.92 4.07
N ARG A 50 -5.60 -11.60 3.86
CA ARG A 50 -5.61 -13.00 3.35
C ARG A 50 -5.15 -13.15 1.89
N SER A 51 -5.11 -12.06 1.13
CA SER A 51 -4.68 -12.07 -0.27
C SER A 51 -4.19 -10.70 -0.72
N ARG A 52 -3.42 -10.66 -1.81
CA ARG A 52 -2.99 -9.40 -2.46
C ARG A 52 -4.17 -8.50 -2.83
N ARG A 53 -5.30 -9.08 -3.27
CA ARG A 53 -6.52 -8.33 -3.57
C ARG A 53 -7.14 -7.72 -2.32
N ALA A 54 -7.19 -8.46 -1.22
CA ALA A 54 -7.70 -7.95 0.05
C ALA A 54 -6.85 -6.79 0.58
N ALA A 55 -5.52 -6.88 0.47
CA ALA A 55 -4.62 -5.78 0.82
C ALA A 55 -4.89 -4.51 0.00
N ARG A 56 -5.12 -4.66 -1.32
CA ARG A 56 -5.49 -3.54 -2.19
C ARG A 56 -6.82 -2.90 -1.83
N ILE A 57 -7.82 -3.70 -1.46
CA ILE A 57 -9.12 -3.19 -0.99
C ILE A 57 -8.92 -2.40 0.30
N GLY A 58 -8.20 -2.97 1.27
CA GLY A 58 -7.93 -2.29 2.54
C GLY A 58 -7.17 -0.97 2.38
N LEU A 59 -6.23 -0.87 1.43
CA LEU A 59 -5.56 0.40 1.14
C LEU A 59 -6.54 1.45 0.56
N ARG A 60 -7.46 1.02 -0.32
CA ARG A 60 -8.49 1.93 -0.86
C ARG A 60 -9.42 2.41 0.25
N GLU A 61 -9.92 1.50 1.09
CA GLU A 61 -10.78 1.82 2.24
C GLU A 61 -10.07 2.77 3.20
N PHE A 62 -8.78 2.55 3.48
CA PHE A 62 -7.97 3.44 4.28
C PHE A 62 -7.85 4.85 3.66
N ALA A 63 -7.70 4.94 2.33
CA ALA A 63 -7.68 6.23 1.64
C ALA A 63 -9.03 6.96 1.69
N GLU A 64 -10.14 6.22 1.63
CA GLU A 64 -11.50 6.75 1.76
C GLU A 64 -11.74 7.29 3.18
N GLU A 65 -11.40 6.51 4.21
CA GLU A 65 -11.46 6.91 5.64
C GLU A 65 -10.59 8.14 5.91
N TYR A 66 -9.34 8.13 5.44
CA TYR A 66 -8.42 9.25 5.62
C TYR A 66 -8.98 10.55 4.98
N ARG A 67 -9.65 10.44 3.84
CA ARG A 67 -10.28 11.60 3.19
C ARG A 67 -11.51 12.10 3.97
N ASP A 68 -12.25 11.21 4.62
CA ASP A 68 -13.42 11.58 5.43
C ASP A 68 -13.00 12.36 6.68
N VAL A 69 -11.99 11.86 7.40
CA VAL A 69 -11.48 12.48 8.64
C VAL A 69 -10.87 13.87 8.40
N TYR A 70 -10.22 14.08 7.26
CA TYR A 70 -9.51 15.33 6.94
C TYR A 70 -10.28 16.25 5.97
N ARG A 71 -11.57 15.99 5.73
CA ARG A 71 -12.46 16.90 5.00
C ARG A 71 -13.08 17.93 5.94
#